data_AF-A4FQ60-F1
#
_entry.id   AF-A4FQ60-F1
#
_cell.length_a   1.000
_cell.length_b   1.000
_cell.length_c   1.000
_cell.angle_alpha   90.00
_cell.angle_beta   90.00
_cell.angle_gamma   90.00
#
_symmetry.space_group_name_H-M   'P 1'
#
loop_
_entity.id
_entity.type
_entity.pdbx_description
1 polymer ?
#
loop_
_entity_poly.entity_id
_entity_poly.type
_entity_poly.pdbx_seq_one_letter_code
_entity_poly.pdbx_strand_id
1 'polypeptide(L)'
;MTPADLANTSLTLLLGMVTLCYSLVCVIWPFKDCRTCRGTGRLRSPFLRSYRLCPACEATGLRLRTGRKAVNALRRVHRRNRGH
;
A
#
# COMPACT_ATOMS: atom_id res chain seq x y z
N MET A 1 17.51 -29.27 24.68
CA MET A 1 16.91 -28.71 23.44
C MET A 1 16.20 -29.84 22.75
N THR A 2 14.88 -29.78 22.68
CA THR A 2 14.09 -30.81 22.00
C THR A 2 14.08 -30.53 20.48
N PRO A 3 13.93 -31.55 19.63
CA PRO A 3 13.81 -31.34 18.18
C PRO A 3 12.62 -30.43 17.82
N ALA A 4 11.59 -30.36 18.66
CA ALA A 4 10.46 -29.45 18.51
C ALA A 4 10.84 -27.98 18.71
N ASP A 5 11.78 -27.66 19.61
CA ASP A 5 12.22 -26.28 19.86
C ASP A 5 12.93 -25.69 18.65
N LEU A 6 13.74 -26.49 17.95
CA LEU A 6 14.43 -26.10 16.72
C LEU A 6 13.45 -25.86 15.56
N ALA A 7 12.39 -26.67 15.47
CA ALA A 7 11.33 -26.49 14.49
C ALA A 7 10.50 -25.21 14.77
N ASN A 8 10.18 -24.95 16.03
CA ASN A 8 9.39 -23.77 16.42
C ASN A 8 10.17 -22.47 16.22
N THR A 9 11.45 -22.46 16.58
CA THR A 9 12.33 -21.29 16.41
C THR A 9 12.56 -20.96 14.94
N SER A 10 12.83 -21.96 14.10
CA SER A 10 12.98 -21.77 12.65
C SER A 10 11.68 -21.28 12.00
N LEU A 11 10.52 -21.82 12.36
CA LEU A 11 9.22 -21.34 11.89
C LEU A 11 8.99 -19.86 12.26
N THR A 12 9.26 -19.51 13.52
CA THR A 12 9.06 -18.15 14.03
C THR A 12 9.96 -17.14 13.30
N LEU A 13 11.24 -17.47 13.10
CA LEU A 13 12.18 -16.64 12.35
C LEU A 13 11.72 -16.43 10.90
N LEU A 14 11.26 -17.49 10.25
CA LEU A 14 10.78 -17.42 8.87
C LEU A 14 9.52 -16.54 8.75
N LEU A 15 8.57 -16.69 9.68
CA LEU A 15 7.37 -15.85 9.73
C LEU A 15 7.72 -14.37 9.97
N GLY A 16 8.65 -14.10 10.89
CA GLY A 16 9.16 -12.76 11.16
C GLY A 16 9.81 -12.13 9.94
N MET A 17 10.68 -12.87 9.26
CA MET A 17 11.33 -12.45 8.01
C MET A 17 10.33 -12.13 6.90
N VAL A 18 9.35 -13.00 6.67
CA VAL A 18 8.30 -12.77 5.66
C VAL A 18 7.50 -11.51 5.98
N THR A 19 7.13 -11.34 7.25
CA THR A 19 6.38 -10.16 7.72
C THR A 19 7.18 -8.88 7.53
N LEU A 20 8.47 -8.90 7.89
CA LEU A 20 9.37 -7.76 7.73
C LEU A 20 9.56 -7.41 6.25
N CYS A 21 9.88 -8.39 5.39
CA CYS A 21 10.01 -8.19 3.95
C CYS A 21 8.72 -7.64 3.33
N TYR A 22 7.55 -8.18 3.70
CA TYR A 22 6.28 -7.67 3.20
C TYR A 22 6.02 -6.22 3.61
N SER A 23 6.35 -5.88 4.87
CA SER A 23 6.22 -4.52 5.38
C SER A 23 7.14 -3.55 4.63
N LEU A 24 8.40 -3.94 4.38
CA LEU A 24 9.37 -3.17 3.60
C LEU A 24 8.88 -2.93 2.17
N VAL A 25 8.39 -3.97 1.48
CA VAL A 25 7.80 -3.83 0.13
C VAL A 25 6.60 -2.87 0.15
N CYS A 26 5.74 -2.93 1.18
CA CYS A 26 4.62 -2.00 1.33
C CYS A 26 5.05 -0.54 1.57
N VAL A 27 6.25 -0.32 2.12
CA VAL A 27 6.82 1.01 2.35
C VAL A 27 7.56 1.52 1.12
N ILE A 28 8.37 0.69 0.46
CA ILE A 28 9.19 1.03 -0.73
C ILE A 28 8.31 1.22 -1.97
N TRP A 29 7.23 0.44 -2.11
CA TRP A 29 6.26 0.56 -3.21
C TRP A 29 4.93 1.14 -2.71
N PRO A 30 4.91 2.46 -2.45
CA PRO A 30 3.78 3.16 -1.84
C PRO A 30 2.53 3.27 -2.70
N PHE A 31 2.69 3.20 -4.02
CA PHE A 31 1.62 3.42 -4.98
C PHE A 31 1.33 2.11 -5.73
N LYS A 32 0.06 1.92 -6.06
CA LYS A 32 -0.41 0.90 -7.00
C LYS A 32 -1.20 1.59 -8.09
N ASP A 33 -1.28 0.98 -9.25
CA ASP A 33 -2.08 1.52 -10.33
C ASP A 33 -3.56 1.56 -9.95
N CYS A 34 -4.23 2.62 -10.38
CA CYS A 34 -5.66 2.72 -10.24
C CYS A 34 -6.33 1.60 -11.07
N ARG A 35 -7.10 0.72 -10.40
CA ARG A 35 -7.81 -0.39 -11.06
C ARG A 35 -8.77 0.06 -12.17
N THR A 36 -9.32 1.27 -12.07
CA THR A 36 -10.33 1.78 -12.99
C THR A 36 -9.70 2.26 -14.30
N CYS A 37 -8.62 3.04 -14.24
CA CYS A 37 -7.93 3.55 -15.43
C CYS A 37 -6.65 2.78 -15.79
N ARG A 38 -6.29 1.76 -15.02
CA ARG A 38 -5.07 0.95 -15.16
C ARG A 38 -3.79 1.79 -15.28
N GLY A 39 -3.63 2.78 -14.40
CA GLY A 39 -2.43 3.63 -14.38
C GLY A 39 -2.46 4.84 -15.31
N THR A 40 -3.40 4.91 -16.26
CA THR A 40 -3.41 5.99 -17.28
C THR A 40 -3.91 7.35 -16.77
N GLY A 41 -4.58 7.40 -15.61
CA GLY A 41 -5.20 8.61 -15.09
C GLY A 41 -6.44 9.10 -15.87
N ARG A 42 -6.79 8.44 -16.98
CA ARG A 42 -7.86 8.85 -17.90
C ARG A 42 -8.75 7.66 -18.25
N LEU A 43 -10.02 7.95 -18.55
CA LEU A 43 -10.99 6.96 -19.00
C LEU A 43 -11.44 7.37 -20.40
N ARG A 44 -11.36 6.44 -21.35
CA ARG A 44 -11.86 6.65 -22.70
C ARG A 44 -13.37 6.44 -22.69
N SER A 45 -14.13 7.44 -23.15
CA SER A 45 -15.58 7.28 -23.29
C SER A 45 -15.85 6.31 -24.46
N PRO A 46 -16.70 5.29 -24.29
CA PRO A 46 -17.02 4.38 -25.40
C PRO A 46 -17.86 5.06 -26.49
N PHE A 47 -18.71 6.02 -26.09
CA PHE A 47 -19.65 6.69 -27.00
C PHE A 47 -19.13 7.97 -27.66
N LEU A 48 -18.17 8.67 -27.03
CA LEU A 48 -17.58 9.88 -27.57
C LEU A 48 -16.07 9.66 -27.72
N ARG A 49 -15.45 10.23 -28.76
CA ARG A 49 -13.98 10.29 -28.92
C ARG A 49 -13.28 11.18 -27.87
N SER A 50 -13.92 11.43 -26.72
CA SER A 50 -13.39 12.24 -25.64
C SER A 50 -12.78 11.37 -24.52
N TYR A 51 -11.75 11.92 -23.88
CA TYR A 51 -11.18 11.38 -22.66
C TYR A 51 -11.79 12.10 -21.47
N ARG A 52 -12.19 11.35 -20.45
CA ARG A 52 -12.55 11.90 -19.14
C ARG A 52 -11.43 11.64 -18.15
N LEU A 53 -11.23 12.53 -17.20
CA LEU A 53 -10.33 12.28 -16.08
C LEU A 53 -10.90 11.16 -15.22
N CYS A 54 -10.05 10.27 -14.73
CA CYS A 54 -10.51 9.20 -13.85
C CYS A 54 -10.90 9.79 -12.49
N PRO A 55 -12.18 9.74 -12.07
CA PRO A 55 -12.60 10.31 -10.79
C PRO A 55 -12.07 9.49 -9.61
N ALA A 56 -11.84 8.20 -9.82
CA ALA A 56 -11.40 7.25 -8.79
C ALA A 56 -9.97 7.48 -8.28
N CYS A 57 -9.12 8.14 -9.08
CA CYS A 57 -7.75 8.52 -8.72
C CYS A 57 -7.47 10.01 -8.97
N GLU A 58 -8.50 10.82 -9.23
CA GLU A 58 -8.36 12.27 -9.48
C GLU A 58 -7.27 12.57 -10.52
N ALA A 59 -7.32 11.90 -11.67
CA ALA A 59 -6.35 12.02 -12.76
C ALA A 59 -4.89 11.61 -12.47
N THR A 60 -4.53 11.22 -11.25
CA THR A 60 -3.14 10.83 -10.92
C THR A 60 -2.70 9.48 -11.49
N GLY A 61 -3.65 8.61 -11.87
CA GLY A 61 -3.37 7.25 -12.33
C GLY A 61 -2.96 6.28 -11.22
N LEU A 62 -2.66 6.79 -10.03
CA LEU A 62 -2.08 6.04 -8.91
C LEU A 62 -3.04 6.01 -7.72
N ARG A 63 -2.94 4.97 -6.90
CA ARG A 63 -3.63 4.85 -5.62
C ARG A 63 -2.64 4.48 -4.53
N LEU A 64 -2.77 5.09 -3.36
CA LEU A 64 -1.94 4.73 -2.19
C LEU A 64 -2.21 3.29 -1.74
N ARG A 65 -1.12 2.54 -1.51
CA ARG A 65 -1.10 1.24 -0.85
C ARG A 65 -1.27 1.41 0.67
N THR A 66 -1.73 0.36 1.35
CA THR A 66 -2.08 0.38 2.78
C THR A 66 -0.94 0.85 3.68
N GLY A 67 0.31 0.47 3.36
CA GLY A 67 1.48 0.90 4.14
C GLY A 67 1.62 2.41 4.27
N ARG A 68 1.47 3.15 3.16
CA ARG A 68 1.49 4.62 3.21
C ARG A 68 0.26 5.23 3.85
N LYS A 69 -0.90 4.58 3.74
CA LYS A 69 -2.10 5.03 4.46
C LYS A 69 -1.87 4.97 5.98
N ALA A 70 -1.25 3.89 6.47
CA ALA A 70 -0.91 3.74 7.88
C ALA A 70 0.09 4.81 8.35
N VAL A 71 1.18 5.04 7.60
CA VAL A 71 2.16 6.09 7.92
C VAL A 71 1.51 7.48 7.92
N ASN A 72 0.66 7.77 6.94
CA ASN A 72 -0.05 9.05 6.89
C ASN A 72 -1.04 9.20 8.06
N ALA A 73 -1.74 8.12 8.44
CA ALA A 73 -2.63 8.11 9.59
C ALA A 73 -1.86 8.33 10.91
N LEU A 74 -0.75 7.61 11.11
CA LEU A 74 0.16 7.79 12.25
C LEU A 74 0.68 9.23 12.32
N ARG A 75 1.11 9.80 11.19
CA ARG A 75 1.56 11.20 11.13
C ARG A 75 0.44 12.18 11.48
N ARG A 76 -0.80 11.93 11.04
CA ARG A 76 -1.97 12.77 11.40
C ARG A 76 -2.25 12.71 12.90
N VAL A 77 -2.24 11.52 13.50
CA VAL A 77 -2.43 11.32 14.95
C VAL A 77 -1.31 12.01 15.72
N HIS A 78 -0.05 11.80 15.32
CA HIS A 78 1.11 12.41 15.98
C HIS A 78 1.10 13.94 15.95
N ARG A 79 0.71 14.53 14.80
CA ARG A 79 0.54 15.99 14.69
C ARG A 79 -0.59 16.51 15.57
N ARG A 80 -1.72 15.78 15.63
CA ARG A 80 -2.84 16.12 16.51
C ARG A 80 -2.42 16.10 17.98
N ASN A 81 -1.63 15.10 18.38
CA ASN A 81 -1.16 14.95 19.76
C ASN A 81 -0.08 15.98 20.15
N ARG A 82 0.69 16.52 19.20
CA ARG A 82 1.73 17.55 19.46
C ARG A 82 1.21 18.98 19.44
N GLY A 83 -0.02 19.22 18.99
CA GLY A 83 -0.63 20.54 18.91
C GLY A 83 -1.46 20.91 20.14
N HIS A 84 -1.28 20.20 21.24
CA HIS A 84 -1.97 20.38 22.52
C HIS A 84 -0.95 20.60 23.63
#